data_AF-A0A2V9B2P2-F1
#
_entry.id   AF-A0A2V9B2P2-F1
#
_cell.length_a   1.000
_cell.length_b   1.000
_cell.length_c   1.000
_cell.angle_alpha   90.00
_cell.angle_beta   90.00
_cell.angle_gamma   90.00
#
_symmetry.space_group_name_H-M   'P 1'
#
loop_
_entity.id
_entity.type
_entity.pdbx_description
1 polymer ?
#
loop_
_entity_poly.entity_id
_entity_poly.type
_entity_poly.pdbx_seq_one_letter_code
_entity_poly.pdbx_strand_id
1 'polypeptide(L)' 'MIDVTSEKRLEEAFDQISEELRNEYTLGYYASRDGKFHKIKVETVNKDLKVMARKGYYAPKS' A
#
# COMPACT_ATOMS: atom_id res chain seq x y z
N MET A 1 35.03 -8.29 16.21
CA MET A 1 35.05 -7.67 14.88
C MET A 1 33.62 -7.75 14.39
N ILE A 2 32.85 -6.68 14.60
CA ILE A 2 31.43 -6.65 14.22
C ILE A 2 31.38 -6.48 12.70
N ASP A 3 30.53 -7.30 12.10
CA ASP A 3 30.42 -7.62 10.69
C ASP A 3 30.09 -6.37 9.84
N VAL A 4 31.12 -5.76 9.21
CA VAL A 4 30.98 -4.61 8.30
C VAL A 4 30.06 -4.93 7.10
N THR A 5 29.85 -6.22 6.81
CA THR A 5 28.90 -6.69 5.79
C THR A 5 27.45 -6.49 6.19
N SER A 6 27.14 -6.47 7.49
CA SER A 6 25.77 -6.35 7.99
C SER A 6 25.25 -4.92 7.95
N GLU A 7 26.12 -3.94 8.22
CA GLU A 7 25.76 -2.52 8.27
C GLU A 7 25.43 -1.99 6.86
N LYS A 8 26.27 -2.32 5.87
CA LYS A 8 25.99 -2.00 4.45
C LYS A 8 24.72 -2.63 3.91
N ARG A 9 24.47 -3.90 4.23
CA ARG A 9 23.24 -4.59 3.80
C ARG A 9 22.00 -4.02 4.48
N LEU A 10 22.15 -3.53 5.71
CA LEU A 10 21.07 -2.88 6.43
C LEU A 10 20.74 -1.51 5.82
N GLU A 11 21.75 -0.70 5.49
CA GLU A 11 21.55 0.55 4.74
C GLU A 11 20.88 0.31 3.39
N GLU A 12 21.36 -0.66 2.60
CA GLU A 12 20.75 -1.01 1.31
C GLU A 12 19.28 -1.46 1.45
N ALA A 13 18.96 -2.23 2.51
CA ALA A 13 17.58 -2.63 2.79
C ALA A 13 16.70 -1.46 3.21
N PHE A 14 17.23 -0.52 4.01
CA PHE A 14 16.51 0.69 4.40
C PHE A 14 16.25 1.62 3.21
N ASP A 15 17.21 1.75 2.30
CA ASP A 15 17.05 2.55 1.08
C ASP A 15 15.98 1.93 0.15
N GLN A 16 15.99 0.61 -0.04
CA GLN A 16 14.95 -0.10 -0.80
C GLN A 16 13.56 0.09 -0.18
N ILE A 17 13.42 -0.07 1.14
CA ILE A 17 12.14 0.14 1.85
C ILE A 17 11.71 1.61 1.73
N SER A 18 12.65 2.56 1.82
CA SER A 18 12.36 3.99 1.70
C SER A 18 11.91 4.40 0.29
N GLU A 19 12.46 3.77 -0.75
CA GLU A 19 11.98 3.93 -2.12
C GLU A 19 10.59 3.30 -2.31
N GLU A 20 10.32 2.13 -1.71
CA GLU A 20 9.00 1.48 -1.76
C GLU A 20 7.91 2.30 -1.04
N LEU A 21 8.23 2.91 0.11
CA LEU A 21 7.30 3.72 0.91
C LEU A 21 6.79 4.98 0.18
N ARG A 22 7.46 5.42 -0.90
CA ARG A 22 7.08 6.62 -1.66
C ARG A 22 5.86 6.42 -2.57
N ASN A 23 5.37 5.18 -2.71
CA ASN A 23 4.31 4.82 -3.66
C ASN A 23 2.92 4.65 -3.02
N GLU A 24 2.67 5.28 -1.86
CA GLU A 24 1.33 5.28 -1.25
C GLU A 24 0.45 6.37 -1.87
N TYR A 25 -0.69 5.95 -2.45
CA TYR A 25 -1.69 6.85 -3.02
C TYR A 25 -3.00 6.79 -2.23
N THR A 26 -3.57 7.95 -1.93
CA THR A 26 -4.91 8.05 -1.34
C THR A 26 -5.96 8.31 -2.43
N LEU A 27 -6.96 7.43 -2.53
CA LEU A 27 -8.07 7.55 -3.47
C LEU A 27 -9.37 7.87 -2.72
N GLY A 28 -10.02 8.97 -3.09
CA GLY A 28 -11.32 9.40 -2.54
C GLY A 28 -12.45 9.23 -3.54
N TYR A 29 -13.61 8.78 -3.07
CA TYR A 29 -14.85 8.72 -3.86
C TYR A 29 -16.07 8.82 -2.93
N TYR A 30 -17.24 9.11 -3.50
CA TYR A 30 -18.50 9.16 -2.75
C TYR A 30 -19.04 7.76 -2.49
N ALA A 31 -19.14 7.40 -1.22
CA ALA A 31 -19.65 6.10 -0.76
C ALA A 31 -21.10 6.18 -0.28
N SER A 32 -21.84 5.08 -0.42
CA SER A 32 -23.13 4.87 0.24
C SER A 32 -22.95 4.81 1.76
N ARG A 33 -23.93 5.29 2.55
CA ARG A 33 -23.92 5.26 4.02
C ARG A 33 -24.90 4.22 4.57
N ASP A 34 -24.82 3.01 4.02
CA ASP A 34 -25.78 1.93 4.26
C ASP A 34 -25.38 0.93 5.35
N GLY A 35 -24.20 1.12 5.98
CA GLY A 35 -23.69 0.22 7.01
C GLY A 35 -23.20 -1.14 6.49
N LYS A 36 -23.19 -1.37 5.17
CA LYS A 36 -22.83 -2.68 4.57
C LYS A 36 -21.35 -2.72 4.19
N PHE A 37 -20.86 -3.93 3.94
CA PHE A 37 -19.53 -4.13 3.36
C PHE A 37 -19.55 -3.85 1.86
N HIS A 38 -18.63 -3.01 1.41
CA HIS A 38 -18.43 -2.68 0.00
C HIS A 38 -17.06 -3.16 -0.44
N LYS A 39 -17.04 -3.99 -1.50
CA LYS A 39 -15.80 -4.49 -2.10
C LYS A 39 -15.14 -3.40 -2.93
N ILE A 40 -13.82 -3.28 -2.83
CA ILE A 40 -13.02 -2.39 -3.66
C ILE A 40 -12.13 -3.25 -4.57
N LYS A 41 -12.03 -2.84 -5.84
CA LYS A 41 -11.07 -3.38 -6.80
C LYS A 41 -10.29 -2.21 -7.38
N VAL A 42 -8.98 -2.27 -7.30
CA VAL A 42 -8.07 -1.28 -7.91
C VAL A 42 -7.30 -1.98 -9.01
N GLU A 43 -7.30 -1.38 -10.19
CA GLU A 43 -6.62 -1.88 -11.38
C GLU A 43 -5.79 -0.74 -11.98
N THR A 44 -4.58 -1.08 -12.44
CA THR A 44 -3.70 -0.17 -13.15
C THR A 44 -3.80 -0.42 -14.65
N VAL A 45 -3.63 0.62 -15.46
CA VAL A 45 -3.56 0.48 -16.92
C VAL A 45 -2.31 -0.33 -17.32
N ASN A 46 -1.19 -0.06 -16.63
CA ASN A 46 0.02 -0.86 -16.77
C ASN A 46 -0.10 -2.15 -15.94
N LYS A 47 0.03 -3.30 -16.60
CA LYS A 47 -0.10 -4.64 -15.99
C LYS A 47 1.18 -5.12 -15.30
N ASP A 48 2.30 -4.45 -15.51
CA ASP A 48 3.57 -4.78 -14.85
C ASP A 48 3.62 -4.25 -13.40
N LEU A 49 2.66 -3.39 -13.03
CA LEU A 49 2.55 -2.85 -11.69
C LEU A 49 1.78 -3.79 -10.76
N LYS A 50 2.32 -3.99 -9.56
CA LYS A 50 1.65 -4.73 -8.49
C LYS A 50 0.82 -3.79 -7.64
N VAL A 51 -0.49 -4.02 -7.60
CA VAL A 51 -1.41 -3.23 -6.78
C VAL A 51 -1.59 -3.88 -5.41
N MET A 52 -1.31 -3.11 -4.35
CA MET A 52 -1.65 -3.48 -2.97
C MET A 52 -2.69 -2.50 -2.44
N ALA A 53 -3.93 -2.99 -2.29
CA ALA A 53 -5.04 -2.18 -1.84
C ALA A 53 -5.94 -2.95 -0.86
N ARG A 54 -6.72 -2.23 -0.06
CA ARG A 54 -7.74 -2.83 0.80
C ARG A 54 -8.79 -3.55 -0.06
N LYS A 55 -9.19 -4.76 0.34
CA LYS A 55 -10.21 -5.56 -0.38
C LYS A 55 -11.62 -4.94 -0.35
N GLY A 56 -11.86 -4.03 0.59
CA GLY A 56 -13.14 -3.38 0.80
C GLY A 56 -13.16 -2.65 2.15
N TYR A 57 -14.33 -2.14 2.50
CA TYR A 57 -14.58 -1.37 3.72
C TYR A 57 -16.04 -1.53 4.14
N TYR A 58 -16.32 -1.28 5.41
CA TYR A 58 -17.70 -1.13 5.89
C TYR A 58 -18.09 0.35 5.83
N ALA A 59 -19.22 0.63 5.20
CA ALA A 59 -19.77 1.97 5.17
C ALA A 59 -20.21 2.40 6.58
N PRO A 60 -20.08 3.69 6.94
CA PRO A 60 -20.64 4.19 8.19
C PRO A 60 -22.16 4.12 8.14
N LYS A 61 -22.79 3.66 9.22
CA LYS A 61 -24.24 3.72 9.41
C LYS A 61 -24.58 5.13 9.92
N SER A 62 -25.40 5.87 9.17
CA SER A 62 -25.92 7.18 9.61
C SER A 62 -27.26 7.00 10.33
#